data_AF-A0A562C0Z6-F1
#
_entry.id   AF-A0A562C0Z6-F1
#
_cell.length_a   1.000
_cell.length_b   1.000
_cell.length_c   1.000
_cell.angle_alpha   90.00
_cell.angle_beta   90.00
_cell.angle_gamma   90.00
#
_symmetry.space_group_name_H-M   'P 1'
#
loop_
_entity.id
_entity.type
_entity.pdbx_description
1 polymer ?
#
loop_
_entity_poly.entity_id
_entity_poly.type
_entity_poly.pdbx_seq_one_letter_code
_entity_poly.pdbx_strand_id
1 'polypeptide(L)'
;MTTLTSPAPPGRRAVLALARIEALRLVRHPAPWLGIAASAWMLTTTNDGWATAEYQGYLAALTPLWLGIAVAVVGAGARGLVPLAEAAPVQETSRAVARLLGGGVLVLLAAAVVLAARIALGATGGLRLGDEPGRTEHAVYTLPELLQPVLLAAFAVALGLALVRVVRSRPAAWLLLLVLWFVVGAVYWAWSSRPATFLTPVQVQPFYVGVAPATADPNGFPDAWLLAAPNDYQDYWARLVVSPGVAGAHDLYLVGLTLLLAATTVPRRAPLRRWLPPPRGRPRAPRAPRRWPARRRRRCRAPAGAGAMRRRAAAVLLAGLVALTACTAPYDDDGGPGGLSAVPVKRDPRPVVVDTDLGRDDLAAIAVLVRHPEVEVVGFTIATTGLVGCADGRRVLGALLALVGVAPVTTACGRDDAGPDGRAFPAPWRRQAAGGFGLTGGAPLPQAPVPAERLVAALTSSYPRLELVALGPLTNVAALRAAHPDEYARLRAVHVMAGSRSGPAVAGAVEWNAAADPSALREVLSDDGVAPPLTLVPADAVPQGTPPALAGAGLGQVAEGLDTWWDLAAAAAFLDASADLAAERGAWSVAPDGRLSRAGDGRVRLVNQVPADVVDELCRTSLA
;
A
#
# COMPACT_ATOMS: atom_id res chain seq x y z
N MET A 1 -59.42 27.64 -31.96
CA MET A 1 -58.31 26.74 -31.56
C MET A 1 -57.01 27.45 -31.86
N THR A 2 -56.49 28.20 -30.90
CA THR A 2 -55.20 28.87 -30.96
C THR A 2 -54.10 27.81 -30.92
N THR A 3 -53.35 27.70 -32.01
CA THR A 3 -52.12 26.93 -32.10
C THR A 3 -51.12 27.46 -31.07
N LEU A 4 -50.96 26.74 -29.96
CA LEU A 4 -49.89 26.96 -28.99
C LEU A 4 -48.54 26.66 -29.67
N THR A 5 -47.99 27.66 -30.34
CA THR A 5 -46.57 27.72 -30.69
C THR A 5 -45.78 27.54 -29.40
N SER A 6 -44.94 26.51 -29.34
CA SER A 6 -43.99 26.36 -28.22
C SER A 6 -43.24 27.68 -28.04
N PRO A 7 -43.11 28.21 -26.81
CA PRO A 7 -42.42 29.47 -26.60
C PRO A 7 -41.00 29.35 -27.18
N ALA A 8 -40.60 30.37 -27.95
CA ALA A 8 -39.25 30.47 -28.49
C ALA A 8 -38.23 30.22 -27.35
N PRO A 9 -37.11 29.52 -27.61
CA PRO A 9 -36.11 29.30 -26.59
C PRO A 9 -35.72 30.65 -25.97
N PRO A 10 -35.67 30.76 -24.63
CA PRO A 10 -35.38 32.03 -23.98
C PRO A 10 -34.05 32.58 -24.53
N GLY A 11 -34.06 33.85 -24.95
CA GLY A 11 -32.88 34.50 -25.52
C GLY A 11 -31.69 34.44 -24.55
N ARG A 12 -30.46 34.52 -25.09
CA ARG A 12 -29.20 34.45 -24.30
C ARG A 12 -29.23 35.29 -23.01
N ARG A 13 -29.87 36.47 -23.05
CA ARG A 13 -30.07 37.37 -21.90
C ARG A 13 -30.78 36.71 -20.70
N ALA A 14 -31.82 35.90 -20.94
CA ALA A 14 -32.56 35.24 -19.87
C ALA A 14 -31.76 34.10 -19.22
N VAL A 15 -30.94 33.37 -20.00
CA VAL A 15 -30.04 32.35 -19.46
C VAL A 15 -28.97 32.98 -18.59
N LEU A 16 -28.37 34.10 -19.03
CA LEU A 16 -27.37 34.83 -18.25
C LEU A 16 -27.96 35.46 -16.97
N ALA A 17 -29.17 36.01 -17.04
CA ALA A 17 -29.86 36.52 -15.85
C ALA A 17 -30.12 35.42 -14.82
N LEU A 18 -30.55 34.23 -15.28
CA LEU A 18 -30.73 33.08 -14.40
C LEU A 18 -29.39 32.59 -13.82
N ALA A 19 -28.33 32.55 -14.64
CA ALA A 19 -26.99 32.18 -14.19
C ALA A 19 -26.49 33.11 -13.08
N ARG A 20 -26.72 34.42 -13.20
CA ARG A 20 -26.40 35.41 -12.16
C ARG A 20 -27.15 35.15 -10.85
N ILE A 21 -28.43 34.78 -10.92
CA ILE A 21 -29.24 34.45 -9.74
C ILE A 21 -28.71 33.18 -9.06
N GLU A 22 -28.39 32.13 -9.84
CA GLU A 22 -27.83 30.90 -9.30
C GLU A 22 -26.42 31.13 -8.70
N ALA A 23 -25.58 31.96 -9.34
CA ALA A 23 -24.28 32.35 -8.82
C ALA A 23 -24.38 33.02 -7.44
N LEU A 24 -25.24 34.04 -7.31
CA LEU A 24 -25.45 34.73 -6.02
C LEU A 24 -25.94 33.79 -4.92
N ARG A 25 -26.75 32.79 -5.29
CA ARG A 25 -27.23 31.78 -4.33
C ARG A 25 -26.12 30.85 -3.88
N LEU A 26 -25.28 30.40 -4.81
CA LEU A 26 -24.15 29.53 -4.52
C LEU A 26 -23.11 30.21 -3.62
N VAL A 27 -22.79 31.48 -3.89
CA VAL A 27 -21.87 32.28 -3.06
C VAL A 27 -22.43 32.50 -1.65
N ARG A 28 -23.74 32.64 -1.49
CA ARG A 28 -24.38 32.79 -0.15
C ARG A 28 -24.50 31.47 0.61
N HIS A 29 -24.26 30.34 -0.02
CA HIS A 29 -24.30 29.05 0.66
C HIS A 29 -23.09 28.95 1.60
N PRO A 30 -23.22 28.47 2.85
CA PRO A 30 -22.10 28.41 3.79
C PRO A 30 -21.05 27.36 3.43
N ALA A 31 -21.46 26.26 2.77
CA ALA A 31 -20.56 25.11 2.54
C ALA A 31 -19.24 25.42 1.80
N PRO A 32 -19.19 26.22 0.72
CA PRO A 32 -17.91 26.56 0.07
C PRO A 32 -16.99 27.36 1.01
N TRP A 33 -17.53 28.25 1.84
CA TRP A 33 -16.74 29.03 2.80
C TRP A 33 -16.20 28.17 3.93
N LEU A 34 -17.01 27.26 4.46
CA LEU A 34 -16.55 26.25 5.41
C LEU A 34 -15.47 25.36 4.79
N GLY A 35 -15.63 25.00 3.51
CA GLY A 35 -14.63 24.28 2.74
C GLY A 35 -13.31 25.05 2.62
N ILE A 36 -13.34 26.36 2.34
CA ILE A 36 -12.14 27.22 2.33
C ILE A 36 -11.48 27.24 3.71
N ALA A 37 -12.25 27.46 4.77
CA ALA A 37 -11.72 27.51 6.14
C ALA A 37 -11.08 26.17 6.56
N ALA A 38 -11.75 25.05 6.26
CA ALA A 38 -11.22 23.72 6.53
C ALA A 38 -9.96 23.40 5.70
N SER A 39 -9.94 23.83 4.43
CA SER A 39 -8.77 23.66 3.56
C SER A 39 -7.58 24.49 4.07
N ALA A 40 -7.82 25.73 4.49
CA ALA A 40 -6.79 26.58 5.09
C ALA A 40 -6.25 25.98 6.40
N TRP A 41 -7.12 25.43 7.25
CA TRP A 41 -6.71 24.71 8.45
C TRP A 41 -5.86 23.48 8.12
N MET A 42 -6.28 22.65 7.15
CA MET A 42 -5.49 21.48 6.73
C MET A 42 -4.11 21.86 6.20
N LEU A 43 -4.01 22.95 5.42
CA LEU A 43 -2.72 23.46 4.93
C LEU A 43 -1.78 23.91 6.06
N THR A 44 -2.31 24.27 7.23
CA THR A 44 -1.49 24.62 8.41
C THR A 44 -1.12 23.43 9.28
N THR A 45 -1.79 22.29 9.11
CA THR A 45 -1.60 21.07 9.93
C THR A 45 -0.90 19.94 9.19
N THR A 46 -0.76 20.02 7.87
CA THR A 46 0.11 19.14 7.08
C THR A 46 1.56 19.37 7.50
N ASN A 47 2.06 18.56 8.43
CA ASN A 47 3.44 18.55 8.88
C ASN A 47 3.83 17.10 9.18
N ASP A 48 4.24 16.37 8.15
CA ASP A 48 4.69 14.98 8.23
C ASP A 48 6.21 14.90 7.98
N GLY A 49 6.86 13.96 8.68
CA GLY A 49 8.30 13.92 8.92
C GLY A 49 9.24 13.59 7.74
N TRP A 50 8.81 13.65 6.48
CA TRP A 50 9.69 13.42 5.31
C TRP A 50 9.46 14.42 4.16
N ALA A 51 10.48 14.63 3.34
CA ALA A 51 10.68 15.83 2.53
C ALA A 51 9.66 16.10 1.40
N THR A 52 8.80 15.15 1.05
CA THR A 52 7.82 15.27 -0.04
C THR A 52 6.39 15.45 0.43
N ALA A 53 6.11 15.22 1.72
CA ALA A 53 4.75 15.21 2.25
C ALA A 53 4.07 16.59 2.15
N GLU A 54 4.81 17.66 2.41
CA GLU A 54 4.31 19.04 2.27
C GLU A 54 3.93 19.37 0.82
N TYR A 55 4.73 18.92 -0.16
CA TYR A 55 4.49 19.14 -1.58
C TYR A 55 3.30 18.32 -2.11
N GLN A 56 3.09 17.11 -1.61
CA GLN A 56 1.94 16.30 -2.02
C GLN A 56 0.65 16.72 -1.32
N GLY A 57 0.75 17.04 -0.01
CA GLY A 57 -0.38 17.32 0.86
C GLY A 57 -1.14 18.61 0.50
N TYR A 58 -0.48 19.59 -0.13
CA TYR A 58 -1.11 20.85 -0.49
C TYR A 58 -2.35 20.68 -1.38
N LEU A 59 -2.28 19.81 -2.38
CA LEU A 59 -3.40 19.57 -3.29
C LEU A 59 -4.53 18.82 -2.57
N ALA A 60 -4.18 17.81 -1.77
CA ALA A 60 -5.14 17.05 -0.98
C ALA A 60 -5.86 17.92 0.07
N ALA A 61 -5.18 18.93 0.62
CA ALA A 61 -5.75 19.87 1.57
C ALA A 61 -6.88 20.74 0.98
N LEU A 62 -7.02 20.84 -0.35
CA LEU A 62 -8.12 21.55 -1.02
C LEU A 62 -9.41 20.70 -1.17
N THR A 63 -9.39 19.45 -0.74
CA THR A 63 -10.55 18.55 -0.77
C THR A 63 -11.80 19.11 -0.09
N PRO A 64 -11.71 19.73 1.11
CA PRO A 64 -12.88 20.31 1.77
C PRO A 64 -13.54 21.41 0.94
N LEU A 65 -12.77 22.20 0.19
CA LEU A 65 -13.29 23.20 -0.75
C LEU A 65 -14.14 22.55 -1.84
N TRP A 66 -13.64 21.51 -2.52
CA TRP A 66 -14.39 20.83 -3.58
C TRP A 66 -15.66 20.15 -3.07
N LEU A 67 -15.60 19.54 -1.88
CA LEU A 67 -16.78 19.01 -1.19
C LEU A 67 -17.80 20.11 -0.90
N GLY A 68 -17.36 21.24 -0.35
CA GLY A 68 -18.21 22.39 -0.06
C GLY A 68 -18.91 22.95 -1.29
N ILE A 69 -18.19 23.03 -2.41
CA ILE A 69 -18.74 23.41 -3.73
C ILE A 69 -19.80 22.40 -4.17
N ALA A 70 -19.49 21.11 -4.17
CA ALA A 70 -20.42 20.06 -4.60
C ALA A 70 -21.71 20.03 -3.75
N VAL A 71 -21.58 20.19 -2.43
CA VAL A 71 -22.70 20.26 -1.48
C VAL A 71 -23.61 21.47 -1.77
N ALA A 72 -23.03 22.65 -1.98
CA ALA A 72 -23.77 23.86 -2.32
C ALA A 72 -24.55 23.70 -3.64
N VAL A 73 -23.90 23.08 -4.63
CA VAL A 73 -24.50 22.83 -5.96
C VAL A 73 -25.64 21.80 -5.87
N VAL A 74 -25.49 20.71 -5.12
CA VAL A 74 -26.57 19.74 -4.88
C VAL A 74 -27.76 20.41 -4.18
N GLY A 75 -27.49 21.20 -3.13
CA GLY A 75 -28.52 21.95 -2.40
C GLY A 75 -29.29 22.90 -3.30
N ALA A 76 -28.59 23.62 -4.18
CA ALA A 76 -29.21 24.52 -5.15
C ALA A 76 -30.00 23.79 -6.24
N GLY A 77 -29.40 22.74 -6.84
CA GLY A 77 -29.93 22.00 -7.98
C GLY A 77 -31.18 21.18 -7.65
N ALA A 78 -31.25 20.58 -6.45
CA ALA A 78 -32.37 19.74 -6.04
C ALA A 78 -33.70 20.51 -5.81
N ARG A 79 -33.71 21.84 -6.01
CA ARG A 79 -34.93 22.67 -6.04
C ARG A 79 -35.63 22.65 -7.40
N GLY A 80 -34.93 22.28 -8.47
CA GLY A 80 -35.44 22.28 -9.85
C GLY A 80 -36.29 21.06 -10.22
N LEU A 81 -36.42 20.07 -9.34
CA LEU A 81 -37.22 18.85 -9.54
C LEU A 81 -38.72 19.07 -9.28
N VAL A 82 -39.11 20.27 -8.85
CA VAL A 82 -40.52 20.68 -8.71
C VAL A 82 -41.00 21.24 -10.06
N PRO A 83 -42.12 20.77 -10.62
CA PRO A 83 -42.69 21.34 -11.83
C PRO A 83 -43.03 22.81 -11.60
N LEU A 84 -42.50 23.70 -12.44
CA LEU A 84 -42.98 25.08 -12.50
C LEU A 84 -44.30 25.11 -13.29
N ALA A 85 -45.19 26.04 -12.96
CA ALA A 85 -46.43 26.26 -13.70
C ALA A 85 -46.13 26.49 -15.20
N GLU A 86 -47.04 26.07 -16.08
CA GLU A 86 -46.91 26.19 -17.55
C GLU A 86 -46.62 27.62 -18.04
N ALA A 87 -46.89 28.64 -17.21
CA ALA A 87 -46.62 30.04 -17.48
C ALA A 87 -45.15 30.49 -17.26
N ALA A 88 -44.24 29.64 -16.77
CA ALA A 88 -42.83 29.97 -16.58
C ALA A 88 -41.98 29.53 -17.80
N PRO A 89 -41.45 30.47 -18.63
CA PRO A 89 -41.01 30.18 -20.00
C PRO A 89 -39.59 29.59 -20.16
N VAL A 90 -38.89 29.25 -19.06
CA VAL A 90 -37.48 28.82 -19.16
C VAL A 90 -37.37 27.30 -19.24
N GLN A 91 -37.00 26.80 -20.42
CA GLN A 91 -36.79 25.38 -20.69
C GLN A 91 -35.80 24.74 -19.70
N GLU A 92 -35.96 23.44 -19.43
CA GLU A 92 -35.09 22.70 -18.51
C GLU A 92 -33.62 22.70 -18.93
N THR A 93 -33.37 22.64 -20.24
CA THR A 93 -32.04 22.80 -20.86
C THR A 93 -31.41 24.15 -20.49
N SER A 94 -32.16 25.25 -20.65
CA SER A 94 -31.71 26.61 -20.30
C SER A 94 -31.42 26.75 -18.80
N ARG A 95 -32.21 26.09 -17.94
CA ARG A 95 -31.95 26.07 -16.48
C ARG A 95 -30.70 25.28 -16.12
N ALA A 96 -30.46 24.15 -16.78
CA ALA A 96 -29.24 23.37 -16.58
C ALA A 96 -27.99 24.17 -16.99
N VAL A 97 -28.02 24.78 -18.18
CA VAL A 97 -26.93 25.64 -18.67
C VAL A 97 -26.70 26.83 -17.74
N ALA A 98 -27.78 27.48 -17.28
CA ALA A 98 -27.66 28.60 -16.34
C ALA A 98 -27.01 28.19 -15.01
N ARG A 99 -27.25 26.96 -14.51
CA ARG A 99 -26.62 26.47 -13.28
C ARG A 99 -25.15 26.12 -13.45
N LEU A 100 -24.77 25.53 -14.59
CA LEU A 100 -23.37 25.33 -14.93
C LEU A 100 -22.63 26.67 -15.00
N LEU A 101 -23.20 27.66 -15.72
CA LEU A 101 -22.63 29.00 -15.82
C LEU A 101 -22.60 29.71 -14.46
N GLY A 102 -23.67 29.61 -13.66
CA GLY A 102 -23.75 30.19 -12.33
C GLY A 102 -22.74 29.57 -11.36
N GLY A 103 -22.51 28.26 -11.46
CA GLY A 103 -21.48 27.55 -10.69
C GLY A 103 -20.06 27.98 -11.02
N GLY A 104 -19.83 28.57 -12.19
CA GLY A 104 -18.54 29.15 -12.57
C GLY A 104 -18.01 30.18 -11.58
N VAL A 105 -18.87 30.87 -10.82
CA VAL A 105 -18.42 31.78 -9.75
C VAL A 105 -17.63 31.06 -8.64
N LEU A 106 -17.99 29.81 -8.34
CA LEU A 106 -17.27 29.01 -7.34
C LEU A 106 -15.95 28.48 -7.90
N VAL A 107 -15.86 28.26 -9.21
CA VAL A 107 -14.60 27.93 -9.89
C VAL A 107 -13.64 29.13 -9.87
N LEU A 108 -14.15 30.34 -10.14
CA LEU A 108 -13.36 31.57 -10.00
C LEU A 108 -12.93 31.82 -8.56
N LEU A 109 -13.78 31.52 -7.58
CA LEU A 109 -13.42 31.58 -6.16
C LEU A 109 -12.29 30.59 -5.84
N ALA A 110 -12.38 29.35 -6.31
CA ALA A 110 -11.30 28.36 -6.14
C ALA A 110 -9.99 28.84 -6.80
N ALA A 111 -10.05 29.42 -8.00
CA ALA A 111 -8.89 30.01 -8.66
C ALA A 111 -8.27 31.16 -7.85
N ALA A 112 -9.09 32.01 -7.23
CA ALA A 112 -8.61 33.08 -6.35
C ALA A 112 -7.93 32.53 -5.08
N VAL A 113 -8.49 31.46 -4.48
CA VAL A 113 -7.88 30.77 -3.33
C VAL A 113 -6.53 30.16 -3.70
N VAL A 114 -6.47 29.44 -4.83
CA VAL A 114 -5.22 28.83 -5.33
C VAL A 114 -4.17 29.90 -5.62
N LEU A 115 -4.56 31.01 -6.25
CA LEU A 115 -3.65 32.13 -6.52
C LEU A 115 -3.15 32.78 -5.23
N ALA A 116 -4.02 33.03 -4.26
CA ALA A 116 -3.64 33.60 -2.97
C ALA A 116 -2.66 32.70 -2.22
N ALA A 117 -2.92 31.39 -2.21
CA ALA A 117 -2.05 30.42 -1.56
C ALA A 117 -0.70 30.27 -2.31
N ARG A 118 -0.68 30.36 -3.65
CA ARG A 118 0.57 30.45 -4.43
C ARG A 118 1.39 31.71 -4.12
N ILE A 119 0.73 32.86 -3.94
CA ILE A 119 1.40 34.10 -3.55
C ILE A 119 1.98 33.96 -2.14
N ALA A 120 1.21 33.43 -1.20
CA ALA A 120 1.66 33.18 0.17
C ALA A 120 2.88 32.25 0.21
N LEU A 121 2.82 31.11 -0.49
CA LEU A 121 3.95 30.18 -0.63
C LEU A 121 5.20 30.86 -1.18
N GLY A 122 5.05 31.73 -2.18
CA GLY A 122 6.18 32.49 -2.74
C GLY A 122 6.78 33.48 -1.73
N ALA A 123 5.95 34.09 -0.88
CA ALA A 123 6.40 35.03 0.15
C ALA A 123 7.07 34.33 1.34
N THR A 124 6.71 33.08 1.65
CA THR A 124 7.33 32.28 2.72
C THR A 124 8.59 31.52 2.27
N GLY A 125 9.02 31.70 1.03
CA GLY A 125 10.22 31.08 0.49
C GLY A 125 9.96 29.85 -0.38
N GLY A 126 8.78 29.24 -0.36
CA GLY A 126 8.47 28.03 -1.12
C GLY A 126 8.20 26.82 -0.22
N LEU A 127 8.28 25.62 -0.81
CA LEU A 127 8.13 24.34 -0.11
C LEU A 127 9.45 23.59 -0.08
N ARG A 128 9.64 22.81 0.99
CA ARG A 128 10.71 21.84 1.07
C ARG A 128 10.44 20.71 0.07
N LEU A 129 11.48 20.31 -0.67
CA LEU A 129 11.43 19.19 -1.58
C LEU A 129 12.79 18.49 -1.63
N GLY A 130 12.77 17.18 -1.40
CA GLY A 130 13.91 16.30 -1.45
C GLY A 130 14.84 16.29 -0.23
N ASP A 131 15.76 15.34 -0.23
CA ASP A 131 16.76 15.04 0.79
C ASP A 131 18.18 15.34 0.25
N GLU A 132 19.16 15.45 1.15
CA GLU A 132 20.53 15.84 0.78
C GLU A 132 21.33 14.66 0.16
N PRO A 133 22.14 14.88 -0.90
CA PRO A 133 22.32 16.13 -1.65
C PRO A 133 21.20 16.34 -2.68
N GLY A 134 20.83 17.61 -2.89
CA GLY A 134 19.84 18.02 -3.89
C GLY A 134 18.47 18.44 -3.36
N ARG A 135 18.31 18.57 -2.04
CA ARG A 135 17.18 19.24 -1.37
C ARG A 135 17.06 20.72 -1.77
N THR A 136 15.82 21.22 -1.87
CA THR A 136 15.51 22.66 -1.98
C THR A 136 14.42 23.06 -0.97
N GLU A 137 14.51 24.28 -0.44
CA GLU A 137 13.46 24.90 0.40
C GLU A 137 12.56 25.86 -0.39
N HIS A 138 12.77 25.94 -1.71
CA HIS A 138 12.17 26.95 -2.58
C HIS A 138 11.28 26.37 -3.68
N ALA A 139 10.80 25.13 -3.51
CA ALA A 139 9.97 24.50 -4.51
C ALA A 139 8.62 25.23 -4.63
N VAL A 140 8.16 25.43 -5.87
CA VAL A 140 6.87 26.04 -6.18
C VAL A 140 6.15 25.22 -7.24
N TYR A 141 4.82 25.18 -7.15
CA TYR A 141 4.01 24.50 -8.15
C TYR A 141 4.10 25.18 -9.51
N THR A 142 4.12 24.35 -10.56
CA THR A 142 4.04 24.77 -11.95
C THR A 142 2.62 25.21 -12.30
N LEU A 143 2.46 25.92 -13.41
CA LEU A 143 1.14 26.39 -13.84
C LEU A 143 0.11 25.25 -14.04
N PRO A 144 0.46 24.10 -14.67
CA PRO A 144 -0.45 22.96 -14.75
C PRO A 144 -0.87 22.42 -13.38
N GLU A 145 0.06 22.27 -12.43
CA GLU A 145 -0.27 21.81 -11.07
C GLU A 145 -1.22 22.77 -10.34
N LEU A 146 -1.10 24.07 -10.59
CA LEU A 146 -2.03 25.08 -10.05
C LEU A 146 -3.38 25.12 -10.77
N LEU A 147 -3.46 24.64 -12.01
CA LEU A 147 -4.72 24.61 -12.77
C LEU A 147 -5.61 23.46 -12.31
N GLN A 148 -5.02 22.33 -11.95
CA GLN A 148 -5.71 21.14 -11.47
C GLN A 148 -6.75 21.38 -10.35
N PRO A 149 -6.45 22.08 -9.22
CA PRO A 149 -7.46 22.36 -8.19
C PRO A 149 -8.62 23.24 -8.68
N VAL A 150 -8.39 24.06 -9.70
CA VAL A 150 -9.43 24.88 -10.35
C VAL A 150 -10.32 24.00 -11.24
N LEU A 151 -9.74 23.06 -11.97
CA LEU A 151 -10.48 22.09 -12.76
C LEU A 151 -11.29 21.14 -11.89
N LEU A 152 -10.77 20.73 -10.73
CA LEU A 152 -11.52 19.93 -9.74
C LEU A 152 -12.70 20.69 -9.14
N ALA A 153 -12.61 22.01 -8.98
CA ALA A 153 -13.76 22.84 -8.63
C ALA A 153 -14.83 22.84 -9.73
N ALA A 154 -14.42 22.90 -11.01
CA ALA A 154 -15.35 22.79 -12.14
C ALA A 154 -16.00 21.39 -12.21
N PHE A 155 -15.21 20.35 -11.98
CA PHE A 155 -15.68 18.97 -11.85
C PHE A 155 -16.70 18.84 -10.72
N ALA A 156 -16.42 19.40 -9.54
CA ALA A 156 -17.33 19.39 -8.39
C ALA A 156 -18.70 20.02 -8.70
N VAL A 157 -18.71 21.12 -9.47
CA VAL A 157 -19.95 21.75 -9.97
C VAL A 157 -20.70 20.80 -10.91
N ALA A 158 -20.02 20.26 -11.93
CA ALA A 158 -20.64 19.36 -12.90
C ALA A 158 -21.18 18.09 -12.25
N LEU A 159 -20.40 17.49 -11.36
CA LEU A 159 -20.76 16.30 -10.59
C LEU A 159 -21.97 16.54 -9.69
N GLY A 160 -21.99 17.63 -8.92
CA GLY A 160 -23.12 17.97 -8.05
C GLY A 160 -24.43 18.09 -8.83
N LEU A 161 -24.40 18.75 -9.99
CA LEU A 161 -25.57 18.86 -10.87
C LEU A 161 -25.98 17.53 -11.50
N ALA A 162 -25.02 16.69 -11.89
CA ALA A 162 -25.30 15.36 -12.42
C ALA A 162 -25.94 14.46 -11.36
N LEU A 163 -25.43 14.51 -10.13
CA LEU A 163 -25.90 13.70 -9.01
C LEU A 163 -27.36 13.99 -8.65
N VAL A 164 -27.76 15.27 -8.67
CA VAL A 164 -29.17 15.68 -8.45
C VAL A 164 -30.15 15.02 -9.43
N ARG A 165 -29.70 14.59 -10.61
CA ARG A 165 -30.57 13.93 -11.60
C ARG A 165 -30.75 12.45 -11.35
N VAL A 166 -29.78 11.83 -10.71
CA VAL A 166 -29.72 10.38 -10.51
C VAL A 166 -30.24 10.04 -9.12
N VAL A 167 -29.86 10.84 -8.11
CA VAL A 167 -30.18 10.62 -6.72
C VAL A 167 -31.36 11.50 -6.29
N ARG A 168 -32.42 10.86 -5.80
CA ARG A 168 -33.66 11.55 -5.39
C ARG A 168 -33.57 12.24 -4.03
N SER A 169 -32.74 11.71 -3.13
CA SER A 169 -32.59 12.19 -1.75
C SER A 169 -31.39 13.11 -1.63
N ARG A 170 -31.58 14.33 -1.11
CA ARG A 170 -30.49 15.28 -0.86
C ARG A 170 -29.47 14.73 0.15
N PRO A 171 -29.89 14.17 1.31
CA PRO A 171 -28.95 13.53 2.23
C PRO A 171 -28.13 12.40 1.58
N ALA A 172 -28.75 11.56 0.75
CA ALA A 172 -28.03 10.49 0.07
C ALA A 172 -26.99 11.04 -0.93
N ALA A 173 -27.33 12.12 -1.64
CA ALA A 173 -26.38 12.79 -2.52
C ALA A 173 -25.20 13.39 -1.75
N TRP A 174 -25.44 14.01 -0.59
CA TRP A 174 -24.37 14.54 0.26
C TRP A 174 -23.48 13.44 0.84
N LEU A 175 -24.05 12.31 1.26
CA LEU A 175 -23.26 11.17 1.75
C LEU A 175 -22.35 10.61 0.64
N LEU A 176 -22.86 10.46 -0.58
CA LEU A 176 -22.06 10.00 -1.72
C LEU A 176 -20.93 10.98 -2.04
N LEU A 177 -21.19 12.29 -1.96
CA LEU A 177 -20.15 13.29 -2.14
C LEU A 177 -19.10 13.23 -1.03
N LEU A 178 -19.52 13.05 0.22
CA LEU A 178 -18.59 12.90 1.35
C LEU A 178 -17.67 11.70 1.14
N VAL A 179 -18.22 10.54 0.79
CA VAL A 179 -17.44 9.32 0.51
C VAL A 179 -16.49 9.54 -0.66
N LEU A 180 -16.98 10.10 -1.77
CA LEU A 180 -16.13 10.36 -2.94
C LEU A 180 -14.96 11.29 -2.57
N TRP A 181 -15.25 12.43 -1.96
CA TRP A 181 -14.21 13.40 -1.63
C TRP A 181 -13.29 12.91 -0.51
N PHE A 182 -13.76 12.05 0.41
CA PHE A 182 -12.88 11.34 1.34
C PHE A 182 -11.90 10.43 0.60
N VAL A 183 -12.38 9.62 -0.35
CA VAL A 183 -11.53 8.72 -1.15
C VAL A 183 -10.51 9.50 -2.00
N VAL A 184 -10.95 10.62 -2.57
CA VAL A 184 -10.10 11.50 -3.39
C VAL A 184 -9.05 12.23 -2.56
N GLY A 185 -9.41 12.68 -1.35
CA GLY A 185 -8.57 13.56 -0.53
C GLY A 185 -7.81 12.88 0.59
N ALA A 186 -8.45 12.02 1.39
CA ALA A 186 -7.81 11.37 2.55
C ALA A 186 -6.99 10.14 2.16
N VAL A 187 -7.34 9.50 1.03
CA VAL A 187 -6.66 8.31 0.50
C VAL A 187 -5.93 8.63 -0.80
N TYR A 188 -5.56 9.90 -1.01
CA TYR A 188 -4.95 10.39 -2.25
C TYR A 188 -3.62 9.65 -2.58
N TRP A 189 -2.88 9.24 -1.55
CA TRP A 189 -1.61 8.53 -1.65
C TRP A 189 -1.75 7.14 -2.30
N ALA A 190 -2.90 6.46 -2.13
CA ALA A 190 -3.14 5.15 -2.73
C ALA A 190 -3.22 5.21 -4.27
N TRP A 191 -3.47 6.40 -4.83
CA TRP A 191 -3.57 6.61 -6.28
C TRP A 191 -2.22 6.96 -6.94
N SER A 192 -1.15 7.05 -6.15
CA SER A 192 0.18 7.42 -6.63
C SER A 192 0.98 6.25 -7.21
N SER A 193 0.46 5.02 -7.15
CA SER A 193 1.09 3.84 -7.75
C SER A 193 1.00 3.82 -9.28
N ARG A 194 1.99 3.25 -9.96
CA ARG A 194 1.89 2.99 -11.41
C ARG A 194 1.03 1.75 -11.63
N PRO A 195 0.00 1.78 -12.51
CA PRO A 195 -0.35 2.81 -13.50
C PRO A 195 -1.44 3.81 -13.07
N ALA A 196 -1.99 3.70 -11.84
CA ALA A 196 -3.11 4.51 -11.35
C ALA A 196 -2.86 6.02 -11.41
N THR A 197 -1.60 6.44 -11.35
CA THR A 197 -1.14 7.84 -11.42
C THR A 197 -1.70 8.64 -12.60
N PHE A 198 -2.04 8.01 -13.74
CA PHE A 198 -2.52 8.72 -14.93
C PHE A 198 -4.03 8.90 -15.00
N LEU A 199 -4.79 8.03 -14.31
CA LEU A 199 -6.26 8.04 -14.31
C LEU A 199 -6.86 8.43 -12.96
N THR A 200 -5.99 8.71 -11.98
CA THR A 200 -6.37 9.17 -10.65
C THR A 200 -7.29 10.39 -10.71
N PRO A 201 -8.26 10.52 -9.78
CA PRO A 201 -9.03 11.75 -9.61
C PRO A 201 -8.14 12.96 -9.26
N VAL A 202 -7.05 12.73 -8.52
CA VAL A 202 -6.10 13.76 -8.08
C VAL A 202 -4.68 13.24 -8.33
N GLN A 203 -3.96 13.91 -9.21
CA GLN A 203 -2.59 13.59 -9.58
C GLN A 203 -1.65 14.40 -8.69
N VAL A 204 -0.86 13.73 -7.85
CA VAL A 204 0.15 14.37 -6.98
C VAL A 204 1.57 14.09 -7.49
N GLN A 205 2.46 15.07 -7.30
CA GLN A 205 3.88 15.03 -7.65
C GLN A 205 4.70 15.36 -6.39
N PRO A 206 6.00 15.07 -6.32
CA PRO A 206 6.87 14.45 -7.35
C PRO A 206 6.59 12.96 -7.59
N PHE A 207 6.99 12.46 -8.75
CA PHE A 207 7.13 11.02 -9.00
C PHE A 207 8.44 10.51 -8.42
N TYR A 208 8.38 9.32 -7.83
CA TYR A 208 9.54 8.60 -7.36
C TYR A 208 10.08 7.74 -8.49
N VAL A 209 11.35 7.95 -8.84
CA VAL A 209 12.10 7.12 -9.78
C VAL A 209 13.24 6.50 -8.99
N GLY A 210 13.18 5.20 -8.72
CA GLY A 210 14.28 4.51 -8.05
C GLY A 210 15.58 4.66 -8.84
N VAL A 211 16.62 5.16 -8.18
CA VAL A 211 17.94 5.40 -8.78
C VAL A 211 19.05 4.59 -8.14
N ALA A 212 18.89 4.16 -6.88
CA ALA A 212 19.82 3.22 -6.24
C ALA A 212 19.18 2.58 -5.00
N PRO A 213 19.72 1.47 -4.48
CA PRO A 213 19.27 0.86 -3.22
C PRO A 213 19.55 1.77 -2.03
N ALA A 214 18.88 1.55 -0.88
CA ALA A 214 19.06 2.35 0.33
C ALA A 214 20.50 2.48 0.83
N THR A 215 21.37 1.53 0.47
CA THR A 215 22.77 1.47 0.89
C THR A 215 23.70 2.37 0.07
N ALA A 216 23.21 3.00 -1.00
CA ALA A 216 24.02 3.88 -1.82
C ALA A 216 24.41 5.15 -1.04
N ASP A 217 25.67 5.59 -1.18
CA ASP A 217 26.11 6.87 -0.63
C ASP A 217 25.35 8.00 -1.34
N PRO A 218 24.55 8.81 -0.60
CA PRO A 218 23.82 9.91 -1.20
C PRO A 218 24.72 10.92 -1.90
N ASN A 219 25.97 11.09 -1.46
CA ASN A 219 26.93 11.99 -2.08
C ASN A 219 27.46 11.49 -3.44
N GLY A 220 27.14 10.24 -3.80
CA GLY A 220 27.45 9.68 -5.12
C GLY A 220 26.47 10.11 -6.22
N PHE A 221 25.33 10.72 -5.87
CA PHE A 221 24.37 11.20 -6.84
C PHE A 221 24.71 12.61 -7.34
N PRO A 222 24.27 13.00 -8.55
CA PRO A 222 24.43 14.37 -9.01
C PRO A 222 23.74 15.37 -8.09
N ASP A 223 24.45 16.41 -7.64
CA ASP A 223 23.93 17.46 -6.73
C ASP A 223 22.64 18.15 -7.23
N ALA A 224 22.38 18.11 -8.54
CA ALA A 224 21.19 18.68 -9.16
C ALA A 224 19.93 17.79 -9.02
N TRP A 225 20.06 16.55 -8.53
CA TRP A 225 18.93 15.64 -8.39
C TRP A 225 18.23 15.89 -7.06
N LEU A 226 16.94 16.24 -7.11
CA LEU A 226 16.09 16.13 -5.93
C LEU A 226 15.97 14.65 -5.58
N LEU A 227 16.46 14.25 -4.41
CA LEU A 227 16.40 12.87 -3.94
C LEU A 227 15.31 12.71 -2.90
N ALA A 228 14.74 11.53 -2.77
CA ALA A 228 14.06 11.11 -1.55
C ALA A 228 14.84 9.95 -0.96
N ALA A 229 15.22 10.12 0.30
CA ALA A 229 15.89 9.12 1.09
C ALA A 229 14.97 7.92 1.32
N PRO A 230 15.57 6.73 1.47
CA PRO A 230 14.86 5.58 1.96
C PRO A 230 14.14 5.88 3.28
N ASN A 231 12.92 5.35 3.43
CA ASN A 231 12.07 5.51 4.60
C ASN A 231 11.16 4.27 4.76
N ASP A 232 10.23 4.32 5.72
CA ASP A 232 9.33 3.20 6.07
C ASP A 232 8.48 2.66 4.90
N TYR A 233 8.35 3.42 3.80
CA TYR A 233 7.55 3.08 2.62
C TYR A 233 8.37 2.95 1.33
N GLN A 234 9.68 3.20 1.39
CA GLN A 234 10.58 3.24 0.24
C GLN A 234 11.97 2.81 0.67
N ASP A 235 12.46 1.68 0.20
CA ASP A 235 13.77 1.09 0.55
C ASP A 235 14.89 1.41 -0.46
N TYR A 236 14.67 2.43 -1.29
CA TYR A 236 15.60 2.87 -2.31
C TYR A 236 15.80 4.39 -2.24
N TRP A 237 16.92 4.88 -2.75
CA TRP A 237 17.05 6.29 -3.12
C TRP A 237 16.22 6.55 -4.36
N ALA A 238 15.24 7.45 -4.25
CA ALA A 238 14.43 7.87 -5.38
C ALA A 238 14.89 9.23 -5.87
N ARG A 239 15.02 9.38 -7.19
CA ARG A 239 15.00 10.70 -7.81
C ARG A 239 13.56 11.19 -7.88
N LEU A 240 13.33 12.36 -7.30
CA LEU A 240 12.07 13.08 -7.36
C LEU A 240 11.96 13.81 -8.70
N VAL A 241 10.92 13.48 -9.46
CA VAL A 241 10.66 14.08 -10.77
C VAL A 241 9.33 14.81 -10.76
N VAL A 242 9.39 16.13 -10.97
CA VAL A 242 8.22 16.95 -11.26
C VAL A 242 8.13 17.18 -12.77
N SER A 243 7.01 16.80 -13.38
CA SER A 243 6.75 16.91 -14.81
C SER A 243 5.51 17.77 -15.08
N PRO A 244 5.70 19.01 -15.58
CA PRO A 244 4.61 19.85 -16.06
C PRO A 244 3.80 19.18 -17.19
N GLY A 245 4.45 18.34 -18.00
CA GLY A 245 3.79 17.62 -19.09
C GLY A 245 2.77 16.59 -18.60
N VAL A 246 3.10 15.87 -17.52
CA VAL A 246 2.16 14.91 -16.91
C VAL A 246 1.00 15.64 -16.24
N ALA A 247 1.28 16.72 -15.50
CA ALA A 247 0.23 17.56 -14.91
C ALA A 247 -0.69 18.15 -16.00
N GLY A 248 -0.14 18.66 -17.10
CA GLY A 248 -0.92 19.18 -18.22
C GLY A 248 -1.76 18.12 -18.94
N ALA A 249 -1.26 16.88 -19.06
CA ALA A 249 -2.05 15.77 -19.58
C ALA A 249 -3.22 15.41 -18.64
N HIS A 250 -2.99 15.45 -17.32
CA HIS A 250 -4.03 15.24 -16.31
C HIS A 250 -5.09 16.36 -16.33
N ASP A 251 -4.68 17.61 -16.52
CA ASP A 251 -5.60 18.73 -16.69
C ASP A 251 -6.55 18.50 -17.88
N LEU A 252 -6.02 18.02 -19.01
CA LEU A 252 -6.84 17.69 -20.17
C LEU A 252 -7.82 16.54 -19.88
N TYR A 253 -7.38 15.54 -19.12
CA TYR A 253 -8.24 14.46 -18.63
C TYR A 253 -9.38 15.00 -17.76
N LEU A 254 -9.09 15.88 -16.79
CA LEU A 254 -10.10 16.51 -15.93
C LEU A 254 -11.07 17.39 -16.72
N VAL A 255 -10.61 18.12 -17.72
CA VAL A 255 -11.46 18.88 -18.64
C VAL A 255 -12.42 17.93 -19.36
N GLY A 256 -11.90 16.84 -19.95
CA GLY A 256 -12.70 15.84 -20.64
C GLY A 256 -13.77 15.23 -19.73
N LEU A 257 -13.39 14.81 -18.52
CA LEU A 257 -14.30 14.23 -17.54
C LEU A 257 -15.37 15.23 -17.07
N THR A 258 -14.98 16.49 -16.85
CA THR A 258 -15.90 17.57 -16.48
C THR A 258 -16.92 17.85 -17.58
N LEU A 259 -16.47 17.87 -18.85
CA LEU A 259 -17.36 18.07 -20.00
C LEU A 259 -18.33 16.90 -20.16
N LEU A 260 -17.87 15.66 -19.97
CA LEU A 260 -18.73 14.46 -19.99
C LEU A 260 -19.81 14.52 -18.91
N LEU A 261 -19.44 14.87 -17.66
CA LEU A 261 -20.40 15.06 -16.59
C LEU A 261 -21.37 16.20 -16.89
N ALA A 262 -20.87 17.35 -17.32
CA ALA A 262 -21.69 18.51 -17.69
C ALA A 262 -22.70 18.15 -18.79
N ALA A 263 -22.33 17.32 -19.77
CA ALA A 263 -23.23 16.85 -20.80
C ALA A 263 -24.41 16.03 -20.24
N THR A 264 -24.22 15.27 -19.15
CA THR A 264 -25.33 14.55 -18.48
C THR A 264 -26.30 15.49 -17.76
N THR A 265 -25.86 16.71 -17.42
CA THR A 265 -26.69 17.73 -16.78
C THR A 265 -27.62 18.46 -17.77
N VAL A 266 -27.47 18.27 -19.08
CA VAL A 266 -28.38 18.86 -20.07
C VAL A 266 -29.34 17.77 -20.59
N PRO A 267 -30.68 17.92 -20.47
CA PRO A 267 -31.61 16.91 -20.98
C PRO A 267 -31.45 16.79 -22.50
N ARG A 268 -31.30 15.57 -23.03
CA ARG A 268 -31.38 15.34 -24.48
C ARG A 268 -32.81 15.66 -24.94
N ARG A 269 -32.95 16.43 -26.03
CA ARG A 269 -34.25 16.63 -26.69
C ARG A 269 -34.86 15.26 -26.94
N ALA A 270 -36.08 15.01 -26.46
CA ALA A 270 -36.81 13.82 -26.84
C ALA A 270 -36.86 13.76 -28.38
N PRO A 271 -36.63 12.60 -29.01
CA PRO A 271 -36.88 12.49 -30.44
C PRO A 271 -38.33 12.89 -30.67
N LEU A 272 -38.54 13.83 -31.61
CA LEU A 272 -39.86 14.19 -32.11
C LEU A 272 -40.59 12.88 -32.42
N ARG A 273 -41.59 12.53 -31.59
CA ARG A 273 -42.56 11.49 -31.94
C ARG A 273 -43.13 11.92 -33.28
N ARG A 274 -42.77 11.21 -34.36
CA ARG A 274 -43.39 11.35 -35.67
C ARG A 274 -44.89 11.33 -35.45
N TRP A 275 -45.53 12.43 -35.85
CA TRP A 275 -46.97 12.56 -35.92
C TRP A 275 -47.52 11.46 -36.82
N LEU A 276 -48.11 10.42 -36.24
CA LEU A 276 -49.12 9.65 -36.94
C LEU A 276 -50.41 10.49 -36.88
N PRO A 277 -51.05 10.79 -38.03
CA PRO A 277 -52.30 11.52 -38.03
C PRO A 277 -53.39 10.68 -37.32
N PRO A 278 -54.34 11.32 -36.63
CA PRO A 278 -55.44 10.60 -36.01
C PRO A 278 -56.30 9.95 -37.12
N PRO A 279 -56.83 8.74 -36.91
CA PRO A 279 -57.76 8.15 -37.86
C PRO A 279 -58.99 9.04 -37.99
N ARG A 280 -59.33 9.37 -39.26
CA ARG A 280 -60.51 10.15 -39.64
C ARG A 280 -61.79 9.45 -39.16
N GLY A 281 -62.74 10.26 -38.69
CA GLY A 281 -63.88 9.83 -37.89
C GLY A 281 -64.96 8.97 -38.59
N ARG A 282 -65.88 8.50 -37.75
CA ARG A 282 -67.26 8.12 -38.13
C ARG A 282 -68.25 8.86 -37.20
N PRO A 283 -69.49 9.11 -37.66
CA PRO A 283 -70.37 10.14 -37.08
C PRO A 283 -71.00 9.73 -35.74
N ARG A 284 -71.29 10.74 -34.91
CA ARG A 284 -72.03 10.62 -33.65
C ARG A 284 -73.52 10.29 -33.90
N ALA A 285 -74.06 9.36 -33.11
CA ALA A 285 -75.49 9.24 -32.86
C ALA A 285 -75.86 9.92 -31.51
N PRO A 286 -77.09 10.45 -31.34
CA PRO A 286 -77.46 11.25 -30.16
C PRO A 286 -78.18 10.44 -29.07
N ARG A 287 -78.01 10.88 -27.80
CA ARG A 287 -78.80 10.65 -26.55
C ARG A 287 -77.84 10.49 -25.37
N ALA A 288 -78.06 10.94 -24.13
CA ALA A 288 -79.06 11.73 -23.42
C ALA A 288 -78.37 12.18 -22.09
N PRO A 289 -78.91 13.10 -21.28
CA PRO A 289 -78.16 13.67 -20.15
C PRO A 289 -78.24 12.73 -18.94
N ARG A 290 -77.10 12.38 -18.30
CA ARG A 290 -77.09 11.99 -16.88
C ARG A 290 -75.70 11.89 -16.26
N ARG A 291 -75.60 12.65 -15.15
CA ARG A 291 -74.96 12.36 -13.86
C ARG A 291 -73.44 12.16 -13.82
N TRP A 292 -72.80 13.10 -13.13
CA TRP A 292 -71.48 12.98 -12.53
C TRP A 292 -71.39 11.77 -11.58
N PRO A 293 -70.28 11.01 -11.63
CA PRO A 293 -69.77 10.34 -10.44
C PRO A 293 -68.32 10.74 -10.13
N ALA A 294 -68.11 10.99 -8.84
CA ALA A 294 -66.91 10.97 -8.02
C ALA A 294 -65.53 10.79 -8.70
N ARG A 295 -64.63 11.73 -8.34
CA ARG A 295 -63.18 11.67 -8.52
C ARG A 295 -62.60 10.31 -8.10
N ARG A 296 -62.30 9.44 -9.07
CA ARG A 296 -61.30 8.36 -8.91
C ARG A 296 -59.94 8.86 -9.41
N ARG A 297 -58.96 8.89 -8.51
CA ARG A 297 -57.55 9.20 -8.80
C ARG A 297 -57.00 8.22 -9.85
N ARG A 298 -56.82 8.69 -11.09
CA ARG A 298 -56.04 7.95 -12.10
C ARG A 298 -54.57 8.01 -11.69
N ARG A 299 -53.98 6.87 -11.34
CA ARG A 299 -52.52 6.70 -11.29
C ARG A 299 -51.98 6.89 -12.71
N CYS A 300 -51.24 7.97 -12.94
CA CYS A 300 -50.46 8.15 -14.16
C CYS A 300 -49.38 7.07 -14.24
N ARG A 301 -49.52 6.12 -15.17
CA ARG A 301 -48.40 5.27 -15.60
C ARG A 301 -47.40 6.15 -16.35
N ALA A 302 -46.16 6.20 -15.86
CA ALA A 302 -45.05 6.88 -16.50
C ALA A 302 -44.71 6.24 -17.87
N PRO A 303 -44.23 7.02 -18.86
CA PRO A 303 -43.95 6.51 -20.20
C PRO A 303 -42.74 5.55 -20.20
N ALA A 304 -42.89 4.41 -20.86
CA ALA A 304 -41.96 3.28 -20.89
C ALA A 304 -40.57 3.54 -21.51
N GLY A 305 -40.25 4.77 -21.92
CA GLY A 305 -38.93 5.15 -22.46
C GLY A 305 -37.94 5.71 -21.43
N ALA A 306 -38.42 6.24 -20.30
CA ALA A 306 -37.56 6.86 -19.29
C ALA A 306 -36.76 5.81 -18.47
N GLY A 307 -37.22 4.56 -18.42
CA GLY A 307 -36.55 3.47 -17.73
C GLY A 307 -35.25 3.04 -18.40
N ALA A 308 -35.21 3.00 -19.74
CA ALA A 308 -34.04 2.51 -20.48
C ALA A 308 -32.85 3.47 -20.42
N MET A 309 -33.09 4.78 -20.51
CA MET A 309 -32.04 5.80 -20.39
C MET A 309 -31.53 5.95 -18.95
N ARG A 310 -32.42 5.79 -17.96
CA ARG A 310 -32.06 5.73 -16.53
C ARG A 310 -31.22 4.50 -16.18
N ARG A 311 -31.54 3.34 -16.76
CA ARG A 311 -30.75 2.11 -16.60
C ARG A 311 -29.37 2.23 -17.24
N ARG A 312 -29.24 2.88 -18.41
CA ARG A 312 -27.94 3.12 -19.05
C ARG A 312 -27.07 4.13 -18.29
N ALA A 313 -27.65 5.21 -17.77
CA ALA A 313 -26.89 6.18 -16.97
C ALA A 313 -26.50 5.63 -15.58
N ALA A 314 -27.40 4.87 -14.94
CA ALA A 314 -27.07 4.13 -13.72
C ALA A 314 -26.02 3.05 -13.98
N ALA A 315 -26.06 2.35 -15.12
CA ALA A 315 -25.04 1.38 -15.50
C ALA A 315 -23.68 2.03 -15.79
N VAL A 316 -23.63 3.24 -16.36
CA VAL A 316 -22.36 3.96 -16.57
C VAL A 316 -21.81 4.53 -15.25
N LEU A 317 -22.65 5.01 -14.34
CA LEU A 317 -22.22 5.45 -13.01
C LEU A 317 -21.83 4.28 -12.12
N LEU A 318 -22.54 3.15 -12.19
CA LEU A 318 -22.19 1.92 -11.49
C LEU A 318 -20.96 1.26 -12.12
N ALA A 319 -20.79 1.29 -13.44
CA ALA A 319 -19.57 0.84 -14.11
C ALA A 319 -18.39 1.78 -13.84
N GLY A 320 -18.62 3.08 -13.66
CA GLY A 320 -17.61 4.03 -13.20
C GLY A 320 -17.23 3.79 -11.75
N LEU A 321 -18.20 3.53 -10.87
CA LEU A 321 -17.96 3.18 -9.46
C LEU A 321 -17.28 1.81 -9.34
N VAL A 322 -17.70 0.83 -10.14
CA VAL A 322 -17.09 -0.50 -10.24
C VAL A 322 -15.72 -0.41 -10.88
N ALA A 323 -15.45 0.41 -11.90
CA ALA A 323 -14.11 0.62 -12.43
C ALA A 323 -13.20 1.36 -11.42
N LEU A 324 -13.75 2.26 -10.61
CA LEU A 324 -13.03 2.93 -9.52
C LEU A 324 -12.76 2.00 -8.31
N THR A 325 -13.54 0.91 -8.14
CA THR A 325 -13.27 -0.15 -7.14
C THR A 325 -12.60 -1.40 -7.72
N ALA A 326 -12.64 -1.60 -9.03
CA ALA A 326 -12.08 -2.76 -9.74
C ALA A 326 -10.67 -2.49 -10.29
N CYS A 327 -10.21 -1.23 -10.29
CA CYS A 327 -8.79 -0.92 -10.43
C CYS A 327 -7.99 -1.16 -9.12
N THR A 328 -8.63 -1.66 -8.07
CA THR A 328 -7.98 -2.23 -6.88
C THR A 328 -8.32 -3.71 -6.68
N ALA A 329 -8.92 -4.37 -7.68
CA ALA A 329 -9.09 -5.81 -7.67
C ALA A 329 -7.99 -6.43 -8.54
N PRO A 330 -7.16 -7.34 -8.01
CA PRO A 330 -6.24 -8.09 -8.84
C PRO A 330 -7.03 -8.86 -9.89
N TYR A 331 -6.45 -8.96 -11.07
CA TYR A 331 -6.91 -9.77 -12.18
C TYR A 331 -7.07 -11.22 -11.69
N ASP A 332 -8.30 -11.74 -11.70
CA ASP A 332 -8.57 -13.17 -11.49
C ASP A 332 -8.05 -13.92 -12.73
N ASP A 333 -6.86 -14.49 -12.61
CA ASP A 333 -6.41 -15.67 -13.36
C ASP A 333 -6.31 -16.79 -12.31
N ASP A 334 -7.36 -17.60 -12.19
CA ASP A 334 -7.44 -18.94 -11.55
C ASP A 334 -6.48 -19.31 -10.39
N GLY A 335 -6.25 -18.42 -9.43
CA GLY A 335 -5.49 -18.70 -8.21
C GLY A 335 -5.84 -17.73 -7.10
N GLY A 336 -6.86 -18.05 -6.29
CA GLY A 336 -7.16 -17.27 -5.09
C GLY A 336 -5.92 -17.16 -4.16
N PRO A 337 -5.83 -16.14 -3.30
CA PRO A 337 -4.76 -16.06 -2.31
C PRO A 337 -4.81 -17.33 -1.45
N GLY A 338 -3.78 -18.16 -1.56
CA GLY A 338 -3.68 -19.41 -0.83
C GLY A 338 -3.68 -19.11 0.66
N GLY A 339 -4.79 -19.39 1.34
CA GLY A 339 -4.73 -19.56 2.79
C GLY A 339 -3.78 -20.71 3.10
N LEU A 340 -2.98 -20.56 4.16
CA LEU A 340 -2.14 -21.63 4.68
C LEU A 340 -2.95 -22.93 4.77
N SER A 341 -2.45 -24.00 4.13
CA SER A 341 -3.03 -25.34 4.26
C SER A 341 -2.95 -25.85 5.70
N ALA A 342 -3.69 -26.93 5.97
CA ALA A 342 -3.60 -27.62 7.26
C ALA A 342 -2.15 -28.05 7.52
N VAL A 343 -1.70 -27.90 8.77
CA VAL A 343 -0.33 -28.27 9.17
C VAL A 343 -0.02 -29.71 8.74
N PRO A 344 1.04 -29.93 7.95
CA PRO A 344 1.39 -31.27 7.47
C PRO A 344 1.61 -32.25 8.62
N VAL A 345 1.15 -33.49 8.44
CA VAL A 345 1.47 -34.57 9.36
C VAL A 345 2.94 -34.93 9.21
N LYS A 346 3.72 -34.79 10.29
CA LYS A 346 5.15 -35.09 10.30
C LYS A 346 5.39 -36.60 10.24
N ARG A 347 6.29 -37.06 9.37
CA ARG A 347 6.64 -38.49 9.21
C ARG A 347 8.14 -38.67 9.43
N ASP A 348 8.50 -39.39 10.51
CA ASP A 348 9.90 -39.58 10.95
C ASP A 348 10.76 -38.30 10.86
N PRO A 349 10.29 -37.18 11.44
CA PRO A 349 10.90 -35.88 11.21
C PRO A 349 12.29 -35.78 11.85
N ARG A 350 13.17 -35.00 11.22
CA ARG A 350 14.48 -34.62 11.76
C ARG A 350 14.30 -33.65 12.92
N PRO A 351 14.75 -33.98 14.15
CA PRO A 351 14.69 -33.04 15.26
C PRO A 351 15.71 -31.91 15.03
N VAL A 352 15.25 -30.67 15.14
CA VAL A 352 16.08 -29.47 14.97
C VAL A 352 15.86 -28.49 16.12
N VAL A 353 16.94 -27.87 16.58
CA VAL A 353 16.89 -26.68 17.42
C VAL A 353 17.28 -25.47 16.56
N VAL A 354 16.48 -24.40 16.66
CA VAL A 354 16.71 -23.17 15.88
C VAL A 354 17.21 -22.06 16.79
N ASP A 355 18.41 -21.56 16.51
CA ASP A 355 18.99 -20.38 17.15
C ASP A 355 18.74 -19.15 16.26
N THR A 356 18.07 -18.13 16.78
CA THR A 356 17.53 -17.03 15.97
C THR A 356 17.59 -15.71 16.73
N ASP A 357 17.75 -14.60 16.01
CA ASP A 357 17.61 -13.25 16.54
C ASP A 357 16.37 -12.53 16.00
N LEU A 358 15.55 -13.23 15.21
CA LEU A 358 14.19 -12.86 14.80
C LEU A 358 14.12 -11.62 13.92
N GLY A 359 15.06 -11.52 12.98
CA GLY A 359 14.90 -10.76 11.76
C GLY A 359 13.72 -11.24 10.92
N ARG A 360 13.36 -10.45 9.92
CA ARG A 360 12.18 -10.73 9.10
C ARG A 360 12.37 -12.00 8.25
N ASP A 361 13.58 -12.24 7.77
CA ASP A 361 13.94 -13.46 7.06
C ASP A 361 14.06 -14.67 8.00
N ASP A 362 14.48 -14.53 9.26
CA ASP A 362 14.35 -15.60 10.25
C ASP A 362 12.90 -16.07 10.35
N LEU A 363 11.93 -15.15 10.38
CA LEU A 363 10.51 -15.51 10.52
C LEU A 363 10.02 -16.34 9.34
N ALA A 364 10.49 -16.05 8.12
CA ALA A 364 10.18 -16.87 6.94
C ALA A 364 10.84 -18.25 7.03
N ALA A 365 12.11 -18.31 7.42
CA ALA A 365 12.84 -19.56 7.62
C ALA A 365 12.17 -20.44 8.69
N ILE A 366 11.80 -19.85 9.84
CA ILE A 366 11.10 -20.54 10.92
C ILE A 366 9.73 -21.02 10.46
N ALA A 367 8.94 -20.18 9.77
CA ALA A 367 7.64 -20.58 9.24
C ALA A 367 7.74 -21.82 8.35
N VAL A 368 8.76 -21.86 7.48
CA VAL A 368 9.07 -23.02 6.65
C VAL A 368 9.46 -24.22 7.51
N LEU A 369 10.44 -24.09 8.41
CA LEU A 369 10.97 -25.19 9.21
C LEU A 369 9.91 -25.84 10.12
N VAL A 370 9.07 -25.04 10.77
CA VAL A 370 8.05 -25.57 11.70
C VAL A 370 6.94 -26.32 10.96
N ARG A 371 6.70 -25.95 9.71
CA ARG A 371 5.68 -26.52 8.82
C ARG A 371 6.19 -27.65 7.93
N HIS A 372 7.51 -27.74 7.70
CA HIS A 372 8.08 -28.75 6.81
C HIS A 372 7.77 -30.17 7.31
N PRO A 373 7.27 -31.09 6.44
CA PRO A 373 6.79 -32.41 6.85
C PRO A 373 7.87 -33.33 7.43
N GLU A 374 9.13 -33.09 7.07
CA GLU A 374 10.29 -33.87 7.50
C GLU A 374 11.11 -33.21 8.62
N VAL A 375 10.60 -32.13 9.24
CA VAL A 375 11.33 -31.37 10.27
C VAL A 375 10.49 -31.23 11.52
N GLU A 376 11.09 -31.48 12.68
CA GLU A 376 10.51 -31.24 13.98
C GLU A 376 11.35 -30.23 14.75
N VAL A 377 10.86 -29.00 14.88
CA VAL A 377 11.50 -27.99 15.72
C VAL A 377 11.20 -28.31 17.18
N VAL A 378 12.20 -28.82 17.90
CA VAL A 378 12.08 -29.29 19.29
C VAL A 378 12.43 -28.22 20.33
N GLY A 379 13.02 -27.11 19.88
CA GLY A 379 13.39 -25.98 20.74
C GLY A 379 13.80 -24.76 19.93
N PHE A 380 13.68 -23.58 20.53
CA PHE A 380 14.30 -22.36 20.04
C PHE A 380 15.29 -21.79 21.05
N THR A 381 16.37 -21.19 20.57
CA THR A 381 17.22 -20.30 21.35
C THR A 381 17.20 -18.89 20.75
N ILE A 382 17.10 -17.87 21.60
CA ILE A 382 17.11 -16.47 21.18
C ILE A 382 18.51 -15.91 21.38
N ALA A 383 19.17 -15.52 20.28
CA ALA A 383 20.46 -14.86 20.29
C ALA A 383 20.28 -13.37 20.63
N THR A 384 20.34 -13.03 21.92
CA THR A 384 20.02 -11.67 22.39
C THR A 384 21.08 -10.62 22.06
N THR A 385 22.24 -11.05 21.55
CA THR A 385 23.26 -10.21 20.93
C THR A 385 22.87 -9.70 19.54
N GLY A 386 21.81 -10.26 18.93
CA GLY A 386 21.29 -9.86 17.64
C GLY A 386 20.17 -8.80 17.69
N LEU A 387 19.13 -9.02 16.89
CA LEU A 387 18.05 -8.06 16.67
C LEU A 387 17.11 -7.88 17.87
N VAL A 388 16.76 -8.94 18.60
CA VAL A 388 15.76 -8.87 19.70
C VAL A 388 16.29 -9.32 21.06
N GLY A 389 15.69 -8.76 22.12
CA GLY A 389 15.85 -9.28 23.47
C GLY A 389 14.92 -10.48 23.76
N CYS A 390 15.19 -11.19 24.85
CA CYS A 390 14.49 -12.41 25.22
C CYS A 390 12.95 -12.27 25.31
N ALA A 391 12.46 -11.20 25.94
CA ALA A 391 11.02 -10.99 26.13
C ALA A 391 10.28 -10.77 24.80
N ASP A 392 10.84 -9.91 23.94
CA ASP A 392 10.28 -9.63 22.62
C ASP A 392 10.38 -10.85 21.70
N GLY A 393 11.52 -11.54 21.70
CA GLY A 393 11.70 -12.71 20.86
C GLY A 393 10.69 -13.83 21.16
N ARG A 394 10.41 -14.10 22.44
CA ARG A 394 9.37 -15.08 22.82
C ARG A 394 7.97 -14.67 22.38
N ARG A 395 7.67 -13.37 22.41
CA ARG A 395 6.37 -12.84 21.95
C ARG A 395 6.25 -12.97 20.43
N VAL A 396 7.28 -12.58 19.68
CA VAL A 396 7.29 -12.64 18.21
C VAL A 396 7.19 -14.08 17.72
N LEU A 397 7.98 -15.00 18.30
CA LEU A 397 7.86 -16.44 18.01
C LEU A 397 6.46 -16.97 18.33
N GLY A 398 5.87 -16.56 19.46
CA GLY A 398 4.51 -16.95 19.84
C GLY A 398 3.47 -16.50 18.81
N ALA A 399 3.59 -15.26 18.32
CA ALA A 399 2.74 -14.72 17.27
C ALA A 399 2.93 -15.45 15.94
N LEU A 400 4.19 -15.75 15.56
CA LEU A 400 4.49 -16.50 14.35
C LEU A 400 3.91 -17.92 14.40
N LEU A 401 4.13 -18.68 15.48
CA LEU A 401 3.59 -20.04 15.60
C LEU A 401 2.06 -20.05 15.59
N ALA A 402 1.43 -19.06 16.21
CA ALA A 402 -0.02 -18.88 16.14
C ALA A 402 -0.50 -18.59 14.71
N LEU A 403 0.21 -17.75 13.96
CA LEU A 403 -0.08 -17.44 12.56
C LEU A 403 -0.01 -18.70 11.68
N VAL A 404 1.01 -19.53 11.86
CA VAL A 404 1.22 -20.75 11.05
C VAL A 404 0.49 -21.99 11.59
N GLY A 405 -0.27 -21.85 12.68
CA GLY A 405 -1.09 -22.92 13.26
C GLY A 405 -0.30 -24.01 13.99
N VAL A 406 0.93 -23.72 14.43
CA VAL A 406 1.81 -24.69 15.11
C VAL A 406 1.75 -24.50 16.63
N ALA A 407 1.82 -25.60 17.38
CA ALA A 407 1.80 -25.58 18.83
C ALA A 407 3.04 -24.87 19.43
N PRO A 408 2.93 -24.24 20.62
CA PRO A 408 4.06 -23.61 21.28
C PRO A 408 5.24 -24.57 21.51
N VAL A 409 6.45 -24.10 21.23
CA VAL A 409 7.72 -24.82 21.47
C VAL A 409 8.48 -24.13 22.60
N THR A 410 9.28 -24.89 23.36
CA THR A 410 10.10 -24.31 24.44
C THR A 410 11.20 -23.40 23.90
N THR A 411 11.51 -22.35 24.64
CA THR A 411 12.55 -21.37 24.30
C THR A 411 13.55 -21.22 25.43
N ALA A 412 14.80 -20.90 25.10
CA ALA A 412 15.77 -20.34 26.05
C ALA A 412 16.45 -19.12 25.43
N CYS A 413 17.07 -18.30 26.26
CA CYS A 413 17.69 -17.05 25.81
C CYS A 413 19.18 -17.07 26.10
N GLY A 414 19.93 -16.47 25.19
CA GLY A 414 21.36 -16.23 25.32
C GLY A 414 21.70 -15.16 26.34
N ARG A 415 23.01 -14.91 26.44
CA ARG A 415 23.53 -13.72 27.13
C ARG A 415 23.40 -12.49 26.22
N ASP A 416 23.17 -11.32 26.82
CA ASP A 416 23.04 -10.05 26.08
C ASP A 416 24.40 -9.45 25.65
N ASP A 417 25.50 -9.97 26.18
CA ASP A 417 26.85 -9.46 25.94
C ASP A 417 27.58 -10.26 24.86
N ALA A 418 27.99 -9.59 23.79
CA ALA A 418 28.79 -10.14 22.69
C ALA A 418 30.31 -9.96 22.91
N GLY A 419 30.72 -9.40 24.06
CA GLY A 419 32.10 -9.10 24.35
C GLY A 419 32.60 -7.81 23.68
N PRO A 420 33.90 -7.48 23.86
CA PRO A 420 34.46 -6.16 23.53
C PRO A 420 34.52 -5.87 22.03
N ASP A 421 34.55 -6.91 21.20
CA ASP A 421 34.61 -6.80 19.74
C ASP A 421 33.22 -6.83 19.08
N GLY A 422 32.15 -7.01 19.87
CA GLY A 422 30.79 -7.15 19.38
C GLY A 422 30.20 -5.83 18.89
N ARG A 423 29.48 -5.88 17.77
CA ARG A 423 28.80 -4.73 17.17
C ARG A 423 27.30 -4.94 17.16
N ALA A 424 26.58 -4.15 17.96
CA ALA A 424 25.12 -4.19 17.97
C ALA A 424 24.51 -3.87 16.59
N PHE A 425 23.44 -4.58 16.25
CA PHE A 425 22.61 -4.28 15.08
C PHE A 425 22.05 -2.85 15.12
N PRO A 426 21.74 -2.25 13.96
CA PRO A 426 21.17 -0.90 13.90
C PRO A 426 19.89 -0.79 14.76
N ALA A 427 19.82 0.25 15.59
CA ALA A 427 18.68 0.45 16.47
C ALA A 427 17.30 0.47 15.76
N PRO A 428 17.14 1.01 14.53
CA PRO A 428 15.89 0.90 13.79
C PRO A 428 15.48 -0.55 13.50
N TRP A 429 16.42 -1.40 13.08
CA TRP A 429 16.15 -2.82 12.78
C TRP A 429 15.76 -3.57 14.05
N ARG A 430 16.49 -3.36 15.15
CA ARG A 430 16.17 -3.93 16.46
C ARG A 430 14.77 -3.54 16.94
N ARG A 431 14.37 -2.28 16.74
CA ARG A 431 13.00 -1.82 17.07
C ARG A 431 11.94 -2.49 16.20
N GLN A 432 12.21 -2.68 14.91
CA GLN A 432 11.27 -3.31 13.99
C GLN A 432 11.09 -4.81 14.32
N ALA A 433 12.20 -5.51 14.56
CA ALA A 433 12.22 -6.91 14.98
C ALA A 433 11.54 -7.10 16.35
N ALA A 434 11.86 -6.24 17.33
CA ALA A 434 11.14 -6.21 18.60
C ALA A 434 9.66 -5.92 18.39
N GLY A 435 9.29 -5.05 17.46
CA GLY A 435 7.89 -4.79 17.08
C GLY A 435 7.18 -5.99 16.42
N GLY A 436 7.91 -7.04 16.04
CA GLY A 436 7.37 -8.24 15.41
C GLY A 436 6.86 -8.02 13.98
N PHE A 437 7.27 -6.95 13.31
CA PHE A 437 6.86 -6.65 11.92
C PHE A 437 5.34 -6.62 11.68
N GLY A 438 4.56 -6.27 12.71
CA GLY A 438 3.09 -6.26 12.62
C GLY A 438 2.42 -7.60 12.92
N LEU A 439 3.20 -8.65 13.24
CA LEU A 439 2.66 -9.91 13.76
C LEU A 439 2.00 -9.66 15.12
N THR A 440 0.76 -10.14 15.23
CA THR A 440 -0.05 -10.04 16.44
C THR A 440 -0.73 -11.37 16.73
N GLY A 441 -1.15 -11.57 17.98
CA GLY A 441 -1.70 -12.85 18.44
C GLY A 441 -0.64 -13.77 19.04
N GLY A 442 -1.06 -14.96 19.49
CA GLY A 442 -0.22 -15.92 20.19
C GLY A 442 0.15 -15.50 21.62
N ALA A 443 0.34 -16.48 22.50
CA ALA A 443 0.97 -16.24 23.78
C ALA A 443 2.50 -16.28 23.61
N PRO A 444 3.28 -15.49 24.38
CA PRO A 444 4.72 -15.65 24.39
C PRO A 444 5.12 -17.10 24.65
N LEU A 445 6.09 -17.61 23.89
CA LEU A 445 6.53 -18.99 24.07
C LEU A 445 7.05 -19.25 25.49
N PRO A 446 6.88 -20.48 26.01
CA PRO A 446 7.40 -20.85 27.32
C PRO A 446 8.93 -20.74 27.33
N GLN A 447 9.46 -20.15 28.41
CA GLN A 447 10.90 -20.01 28.62
C GLN A 447 11.37 -21.09 29.59
N ALA A 448 12.35 -21.89 29.16
CA ALA A 448 13.06 -22.80 30.05
C ALA A 448 13.87 -21.98 31.07
N PRO A 449 13.91 -22.38 32.35
CA PRO A 449 14.64 -21.66 33.40
C PRO A 449 16.15 -21.94 33.35
N VAL A 450 16.71 -22.02 32.15
CA VAL A 450 18.12 -22.29 31.89
C VAL A 450 18.60 -21.40 30.74
N PRO A 451 19.91 -21.07 30.68
CA PRO A 451 20.50 -20.42 29.51
C PRO A 451 20.36 -21.23 28.22
N ALA A 452 20.48 -20.55 27.07
CA ALA A 452 20.39 -21.15 25.74
C ALA A 452 21.28 -22.40 25.57
N GLU A 453 22.56 -22.32 25.97
CA GLU A 453 23.50 -23.42 25.82
C GLU A 453 23.10 -24.67 26.61
N ARG A 454 22.50 -24.50 27.79
CA ARG A 454 22.02 -25.62 28.61
C ARG A 454 20.76 -26.26 28.03
N LEU A 455 19.88 -25.47 27.43
CA LEU A 455 18.71 -26.01 26.73
C LEU A 455 19.17 -26.90 25.58
N VAL A 456 20.08 -26.40 24.73
CA VAL A 456 20.59 -27.18 23.59
C VAL A 456 21.31 -28.45 24.06
N ALA A 457 22.15 -28.36 25.09
CA ALA A 457 22.80 -29.53 25.71
C ALA A 457 21.81 -30.62 26.16
N ALA A 458 20.72 -30.21 26.83
CA ALA A 458 19.66 -31.12 27.26
C ALA A 458 18.88 -31.72 26.08
N LEU A 459 18.63 -30.92 25.03
CA LEU A 459 17.99 -31.40 23.80
C LEU A 459 18.87 -32.41 23.07
N THR A 460 20.19 -32.19 22.95
CA THR A 460 21.10 -33.16 22.30
C THR A 460 21.07 -34.52 23.00
N SER A 461 20.88 -34.54 24.32
CA SER A 461 20.76 -35.77 25.09
C SER A 461 19.41 -36.48 24.87
N SER A 462 18.35 -35.71 24.61
CA SER A 462 17.00 -36.21 24.38
C SER A 462 16.75 -36.64 22.92
N TYR A 463 17.51 -36.05 21.98
CA TYR A 463 17.38 -36.26 20.54
C TYR A 463 18.75 -36.65 19.95
N PRO A 464 19.08 -37.95 19.84
CA PRO A 464 20.41 -38.43 19.42
C PRO A 464 20.85 -38.03 18.01
N ARG A 465 19.95 -37.45 17.19
CA ARG A 465 20.23 -36.95 15.84
C ARG A 465 19.91 -35.45 15.70
N LEU A 466 19.95 -34.71 16.81
CA LEU A 466 19.64 -33.29 16.83
C LEU A 466 20.56 -32.52 15.88
N GLU A 467 19.96 -31.69 15.04
CA GLU A 467 20.65 -30.72 14.22
C GLU A 467 20.39 -29.31 14.75
N LEU A 468 21.33 -28.39 14.51
CA LEU A 468 21.20 -26.99 14.89
C LEU A 468 21.18 -26.12 13.64
N VAL A 469 20.21 -25.22 13.55
CA VAL A 469 20.15 -24.17 12.53
C VAL A 469 20.30 -22.83 13.22
N ALA A 470 21.38 -22.11 12.94
CA ALA A 470 21.65 -20.78 13.49
C ALA A 470 21.44 -19.72 12.41
N LEU A 471 20.48 -18.84 12.66
CA LEU A 471 20.02 -17.76 11.80
C LEU A 471 20.52 -16.38 12.28
N GLY A 472 20.87 -16.27 13.56
CA GLY A 472 21.43 -15.06 14.15
C GLY A 472 22.91 -15.16 14.52
N PRO A 473 23.42 -14.21 15.33
CA PRO A 473 24.79 -14.23 15.84
C PRO A 473 25.11 -15.49 16.64
N LEU A 474 26.30 -16.05 16.43
CA LEU A 474 26.67 -17.37 16.97
C LEU A 474 27.02 -17.40 18.47
N THR A 475 26.67 -16.37 19.24
CA THR A 475 26.98 -16.26 20.67
C THR A 475 26.49 -17.49 21.46
N ASN A 476 25.28 -17.97 21.17
CA ASN A 476 24.70 -19.14 21.83
C ASN A 476 25.41 -20.44 21.43
N VAL A 477 25.78 -20.57 20.17
CA VAL A 477 26.49 -21.75 19.64
C VAL A 477 27.91 -21.83 20.19
N ALA A 478 28.62 -20.70 20.28
CA ALA A 478 29.93 -20.62 20.92
C ALA A 478 29.83 -20.92 22.43
N ALA A 479 28.82 -20.38 23.12
CA ALA A 479 28.58 -20.70 24.54
C ALA A 479 28.32 -22.21 24.75
N LEU A 480 27.58 -22.86 23.85
CA LEU A 480 27.38 -24.31 23.85
C LEU A 480 28.70 -25.07 23.64
N ARG A 481 29.50 -24.69 22.64
CA ARG A 481 30.80 -25.31 22.40
C ARG A 481 31.73 -25.18 23.60
N ALA A 482 31.77 -24.02 24.24
CA ALA A 482 32.64 -23.74 25.38
C ALA A 482 32.18 -24.46 26.66
N ALA A 483 30.89 -24.38 27.00
CA ALA A 483 30.36 -24.89 28.27
C ALA A 483 29.99 -26.39 28.22
N HIS A 484 29.65 -26.90 27.04
CA HIS A 484 29.16 -28.26 26.80
C HIS A 484 29.78 -28.87 25.53
N PRO A 485 31.12 -29.00 25.46
CA PRO A 485 31.83 -29.44 24.25
C PRO A 485 31.42 -30.85 23.80
N ASP A 486 31.12 -31.76 24.73
CA ASP A 486 30.68 -33.12 24.42
C ASP A 486 29.29 -33.13 23.76
N GLU A 487 28.35 -32.32 24.27
CA GLU A 487 27.03 -32.16 23.64
C GLU A 487 27.13 -31.46 22.28
N TYR A 488 28.00 -30.46 22.16
CA TYR A 488 28.24 -29.79 20.88
C TYR A 488 28.76 -30.77 19.83
N ALA A 489 29.73 -31.61 20.18
CA ALA A 489 30.29 -32.64 19.30
C ALA A 489 29.28 -33.74 18.91
N ARG A 490 28.24 -33.97 19.73
CA ARG A 490 27.17 -34.93 19.44
C ARG A 490 26.08 -34.41 18.51
N LEU A 491 26.05 -33.11 18.20
CA LEU A 491 25.13 -32.58 17.19
C LEU A 491 25.39 -33.27 15.86
N ARG A 492 24.32 -33.70 15.18
CA ARG A 492 24.44 -34.38 13.88
C ARG A 492 25.03 -33.46 12.82
N ALA A 493 24.62 -32.19 12.83
CA ALA A 493 25.12 -31.13 11.96
C ALA A 493 24.75 -29.76 12.54
N VAL A 494 25.52 -28.75 12.15
CA VAL A 494 25.26 -27.35 12.43
C VAL A 494 25.20 -26.60 11.10
N HIS A 495 24.14 -25.82 10.88
CA HIS A 495 23.94 -25.01 9.68
C HIS A 495 23.83 -23.54 10.10
N VAL A 496 24.59 -22.67 9.44
CA VAL A 496 24.79 -21.29 9.89
C VAL A 496 24.60 -20.31 8.73
N MET A 497 23.85 -19.24 8.97
CA MET A 497 23.87 -18.02 8.15
C MET A 497 24.90 -17.03 8.74
N ALA A 498 26.08 -16.93 8.13
CA ALA A 498 27.07 -15.95 8.56
C ALA A 498 28.19 -15.75 7.52
N GLY A 499 28.82 -14.59 7.59
CA GLY A 499 29.95 -14.17 6.77
C GLY A 499 29.62 -13.90 5.31
N SER A 500 30.62 -13.43 4.56
CA SER A 500 30.50 -13.16 3.12
C SER A 500 31.85 -13.37 2.42
N ARG A 501 31.88 -13.83 1.15
CA ARG A 501 33.14 -13.94 0.39
C ARG A 501 33.50 -12.64 -0.34
N SER A 502 32.55 -12.03 -1.03
CA SER A 502 32.79 -10.84 -1.86
C SER A 502 32.84 -9.52 -1.08
N GLY A 503 32.65 -9.56 0.24
CA GLY A 503 32.33 -8.40 1.06
C GLY A 503 30.84 -8.34 1.35
N PRO A 504 30.42 -7.57 2.35
CA PRO A 504 29.06 -7.66 2.89
C PRO A 504 27.94 -7.45 1.87
N ALA A 505 26.80 -8.12 2.11
CA ALA A 505 25.61 -8.01 1.25
C ALA A 505 24.94 -6.62 1.28
N VAL A 506 25.22 -5.83 2.32
CA VAL A 506 24.79 -4.42 2.46
C VAL A 506 26.00 -3.53 2.11
N ALA A 507 25.86 -2.63 1.13
CA ALA A 507 27.01 -1.86 0.62
C ALA A 507 27.72 -1.08 1.76
N GLY A 508 29.02 -1.33 1.94
CA GLY A 508 29.89 -0.64 2.90
C GLY A 508 29.72 -1.03 4.38
N ALA A 509 28.87 -1.99 4.75
CA ALA A 509 28.60 -2.37 6.13
C ALA A 509 28.88 -3.84 6.38
N VAL A 510 29.60 -4.22 7.43
CA VAL A 510 29.89 -5.61 7.87
C VAL A 510 28.75 -6.64 7.67
N GLU A 511 29.09 -7.92 7.51
CA GLU A 511 28.07 -8.98 7.68
C GLU A 511 27.65 -9.01 9.16
N TRP A 512 26.35 -8.90 9.42
CA TRP A 512 25.84 -8.50 10.73
C TRP A 512 25.88 -9.62 11.77
N ASN A 513 25.67 -10.89 11.40
CA ASN A 513 25.80 -12.02 12.32
C ASN A 513 27.26 -12.19 12.76
N ALA A 514 28.21 -12.07 11.81
CA ALA A 514 29.64 -12.06 12.08
C ALA A 514 30.07 -10.86 12.93
N ALA A 515 29.54 -9.67 12.65
CA ALA A 515 29.92 -8.46 13.37
C ALA A 515 29.30 -8.37 14.77
N ALA A 516 28.13 -8.96 14.97
CA ALA A 516 27.44 -8.96 16.25
C ALA A 516 28.27 -9.66 17.32
N ASP A 517 28.86 -10.82 17.01
CA ASP A 517 29.83 -11.48 17.88
C ASP A 517 30.96 -12.13 17.05
N PRO A 518 32.00 -11.35 16.69
CA PRO A 518 33.10 -11.85 15.86
C PRO A 518 33.90 -12.94 16.55
N SER A 519 33.92 -12.93 17.89
CA SER A 519 34.63 -13.91 18.69
C SER A 519 33.96 -15.27 18.63
N ALA A 520 32.62 -15.30 18.74
CA ALA A 520 31.82 -16.50 18.61
C ALA A 520 31.93 -17.12 17.22
N LEU A 521 31.91 -16.32 16.15
CA LEU A 521 32.08 -16.84 14.80
C LEU A 521 33.46 -17.49 14.60
N ARG A 522 34.53 -16.83 15.05
CA ARG A 522 35.89 -17.40 15.01
C ARG A 522 35.97 -18.71 15.79
N GLU A 523 35.34 -18.77 16.97
CA GLU A 523 35.29 -19.97 17.79
C GLU A 523 34.55 -21.11 17.08
N VAL A 524 33.36 -20.87 16.54
CA VAL A 524 32.56 -21.90 15.84
C VAL A 524 33.25 -22.39 14.56
N LEU A 525 33.92 -21.52 13.81
CA LEU A 525 34.67 -21.90 12.60
C LEU A 525 35.96 -22.69 12.90
N SER A 526 36.45 -22.68 14.14
CA SER A 526 37.68 -23.39 14.48
C SER A 526 37.51 -24.91 14.32
N ASP A 527 38.39 -25.53 13.54
CA ASP A 527 38.39 -26.98 13.32
C ASP A 527 39.41 -27.64 14.25
N ASP A 528 38.92 -28.20 15.35
CA ASP A 528 39.70 -28.95 16.35
C ASP A 528 39.62 -30.47 16.14
N GLY A 529 39.00 -30.93 15.05
CA GLY A 529 38.79 -32.34 14.76
C GLY A 529 37.63 -33.00 15.53
N VAL A 530 37.00 -32.30 16.49
CA VAL A 530 35.93 -32.84 17.34
C VAL A 530 34.58 -32.15 17.07
N ALA A 531 34.60 -30.94 16.48
CA ALA A 531 33.39 -30.23 16.07
C ALA A 531 32.48 -31.07 15.12
N PRO A 532 31.15 -30.90 15.22
CA PRO A 532 30.19 -31.54 14.32
C PRO A 532 30.33 -31.01 12.88
N PRO A 533 29.78 -31.70 11.87
CA PRO A 533 29.73 -31.18 10.51
C PRO A 533 29.07 -29.79 10.48
N LEU A 534 29.81 -28.79 9.95
CA LEU A 534 29.36 -27.40 9.86
C LEU A 534 29.12 -27.03 8.40
N THR A 535 27.92 -26.54 8.11
CA THR A 535 27.55 -25.91 6.84
C THR A 535 27.41 -24.41 7.05
N LEU A 536 28.17 -23.61 6.32
CA LEU A 536 28.14 -22.16 6.35
C LEU A 536 27.52 -21.63 5.07
N VAL A 537 26.45 -20.84 5.20
CA VAL A 537 25.79 -20.12 4.12
C VAL A 537 26.16 -18.64 4.24
N PRO A 538 27.10 -18.16 3.41
CA PRO A 538 27.49 -16.77 3.41
C PRO A 538 26.47 -15.89 2.68
N ALA A 539 26.46 -14.60 3.02
CA ALA A 539 25.43 -13.66 2.56
C ALA A 539 25.37 -13.50 1.03
N ASP A 540 26.49 -13.71 0.34
CA ASP A 540 26.64 -13.64 -1.11
C ASP A 540 26.26 -14.94 -1.84
N ALA A 541 25.97 -16.03 -1.12
CA ALA A 541 25.44 -17.25 -1.70
C ALA A 541 23.92 -17.22 -1.93
N VAL A 542 23.25 -16.15 -1.49
CA VAL A 542 21.79 -16.10 -1.37
C VAL A 542 21.15 -15.45 -2.61
N PRO A 543 20.09 -16.05 -3.18
CA PRO A 543 19.41 -15.47 -4.32
C PRO A 543 18.67 -14.19 -3.96
N GLN A 544 18.64 -13.24 -4.89
CA GLN A 544 17.87 -12.00 -4.76
C GLN A 544 16.39 -12.23 -5.15
N GLY A 545 15.51 -11.45 -4.52
CA GLY A 545 14.08 -11.45 -4.73
C GLY A 545 13.31 -12.34 -3.75
N THR A 546 12.04 -11.99 -3.54
CA THR A 546 11.13 -12.78 -2.71
C THR A 546 10.67 -14.04 -3.44
N PRO A 547 10.82 -15.24 -2.85
CA PRO A 547 10.29 -16.47 -3.43
C PRO A 547 8.79 -16.35 -3.71
N PRO A 548 8.32 -16.61 -4.94
CA PRO A 548 6.89 -16.53 -5.28
C PRO A 548 5.97 -17.31 -4.33
N ALA A 549 6.38 -18.51 -3.91
CA ALA A 549 5.62 -19.34 -2.99
C ALA A 549 5.49 -18.72 -1.59
N LEU A 550 6.49 -17.97 -1.12
CA LEU A 550 6.44 -17.24 0.15
C LEU A 550 5.40 -16.10 0.08
N ALA A 551 5.37 -15.36 -1.03
CA ALA A 551 4.40 -14.28 -1.25
C ALA A 551 2.96 -14.79 -1.36
N GLY A 552 2.76 -15.98 -1.93
CA GLY A 552 1.43 -16.58 -2.14
C GLY A 552 0.81 -17.29 -0.93
N ALA A 553 1.57 -17.59 0.12
CA ALA A 553 1.18 -18.48 1.22
C ALA A 553 0.32 -17.85 2.33
N GLY A 554 -0.19 -16.63 2.15
CA GLY A 554 -0.89 -15.92 3.23
C GLY A 554 0.03 -15.45 4.38
N LEU A 555 1.35 -15.51 4.17
CA LEU A 555 2.39 -14.92 5.04
C LEU A 555 2.76 -13.49 4.63
N GLY A 556 1.86 -12.74 4.00
CA GLY A 556 2.16 -11.40 3.46
C GLY A 556 2.82 -10.44 4.45
N GLN A 557 2.43 -10.50 5.73
CA GLN A 557 3.05 -9.69 6.80
C GLN A 557 4.54 -10.02 7.04
N VAL A 558 4.94 -11.27 6.79
CA VAL A 558 6.34 -11.72 6.86
C VAL A 558 7.03 -11.44 5.53
N ALA A 559 6.40 -11.82 4.40
CA ALA A 559 6.94 -11.85 3.04
C ALA A 559 7.20 -10.47 2.36
N GLU A 560 6.77 -9.37 2.97
CA GLU A 560 6.93 -8.01 2.43
C GLU A 560 8.17 -7.29 2.98
N GLY A 561 8.89 -6.55 2.11
CA GLY A 561 9.91 -5.58 2.54
C GLY A 561 11.34 -6.11 2.70
N LEU A 562 11.69 -7.23 2.07
CA LEU A 562 13.08 -7.68 1.89
C LEU A 562 13.35 -8.08 0.44
N ASP A 563 14.50 -7.66 -0.06
CA ASP A 563 15.02 -8.02 -1.38
C ASP A 563 15.88 -9.29 -1.37
N THR A 564 16.24 -9.81 -0.20
CA THR A 564 17.08 -11.01 -0.03
C THR A 564 16.69 -11.72 1.26
N TRP A 565 16.68 -13.05 1.22
CA TRP A 565 16.17 -13.92 2.29
C TRP A 565 17.27 -14.86 2.76
N TRP A 566 18.19 -14.35 3.59
CA TRP A 566 19.42 -15.06 3.96
C TRP A 566 19.14 -16.31 4.77
N ASP A 567 18.30 -16.19 5.78
CA ASP A 567 17.97 -17.29 6.68
C ASP A 567 17.10 -18.36 6.02
N LEU A 568 16.30 -17.96 5.03
CA LEU A 568 15.52 -18.90 4.25
C LEU A 568 16.43 -19.76 3.35
N ALA A 569 17.51 -19.19 2.81
CA ALA A 569 18.53 -19.94 2.12
C ALA A 569 19.33 -20.86 3.06
N ALA A 570 19.56 -20.45 4.31
CA ALA A 570 20.14 -21.33 5.33
C ALA A 570 19.22 -22.51 5.68
N ALA A 571 17.91 -22.28 5.81
CA ALA A 571 16.92 -23.33 5.97
C ALA A 571 16.90 -24.28 4.76
N ALA A 572 17.04 -23.75 3.54
CA ALA A 572 17.17 -24.55 2.32
C ALA A 572 18.43 -25.43 2.34
N ALA A 573 19.59 -24.88 2.73
CA ALA A 573 20.82 -25.65 2.85
C ALA A 573 20.75 -26.76 3.92
N PHE A 574 19.98 -26.55 4.99
CA PHE A 574 19.71 -27.56 6.01
C PHE A 574 18.85 -28.72 5.46
N LEU A 575 17.83 -28.40 4.65
CA LEU A 575 16.89 -29.37 4.10
C LEU A 575 17.46 -30.13 2.91
N ASP A 576 18.11 -29.44 1.99
CA ASP A 576 18.78 -30.02 0.83
C ASP A 576 20.26 -30.32 1.14
N ALA A 577 20.47 -31.24 2.09
CA ALA A 577 21.81 -31.70 2.44
C ALA A 577 22.48 -32.52 1.32
N SER A 578 21.74 -32.86 0.24
CA SER A 578 22.24 -33.53 -0.95
C SER A 578 23.36 -32.73 -1.63
N ALA A 579 24.17 -33.41 -2.45
CA ALA A 579 25.43 -32.90 -2.95
C ALA A 579 25.34 -31.79 -4.02
N ASP A 580 24.14 -31.28 -4.34
CA ASP A 580 23.91 -30.44 -5.53
C ASP A 580 23.98 -28.94 -5.25
N LEU A 581 23.97 -28.50 -3.98
CA LEU A 581 24.38 -27.14 -3.65
C LEU A 581 25.87 -27.00 -3.89
N ALA A 582 26.22 -26.10 -4.82
CA ALA A 582 27.59 -25.73 -5.12
C ALA A 582 28.27 -25.30 -3.82
N ALA A 583 29.15 -26.15 -3.27
CA ALA A 583 29.79 -25.93 -1.98
C ALA A 583 31.24 -26.42 -2.02
N GLU A 584 32.08 -25.81 -1.19
CA GLU A 584 33.47 -26.23 -1.04
C GLU A 584 33.80 -26.52 0.43
N ARG A 585 34.77 -27.43 0.64
CA ARG A 585 35.25 -27.77 1.98
C ARG A 585 36.60 -27.11 2.24
N GLY A 586 36.76 -26.58 3.45
CA GLY A 586 38.00 -25.95 3.86
C GLY A 586 38.00 -25.52 5.32
N ALA A 587 39.17 -25.06 5.76
CA ALA A 587 39.27 -24.22 6.94
C ALA A 587 39.06 -22.77 6.50
N TRP A 588 38.34 -22.00 7.32
CA TRP A 588 37.96 -20.61 7.00
C TRP A 588 38.40 -19.68 8.11
N SER A 589 38.98 -18.55 7.72
CA SER A 589 39.17 -17.40 8.60
C SER A 589 38.12 -16.35 8.30
N VAL A 590 37.77 -15.56 9.32
CA VAL A 590 36.84 -14.44 9.19
C VAL A 590 37.53 -13.15 9.62
N ALA A 591 37.43 -12.13 8.79
CA ALA A 591 37.89 -10.78 9.08
C ALA A 591 36.87 -10.02 9.96
N PRO A 592 37.26 -8.90 10.61
CA PRO A 592 36.34 -8.13 11.47
C PRO A 592 35.09 -7.60 10.75
N ASP A 593 35.11 -7.48 9.43
CA ASP A 593 33.96 -7.08 8.61
C ASP A 593 33.06 -8.25 8.19
N GLY A 594 33.34 -9.46 8.68
CA GLY A 594 32.62 -10.68 8.33
C GLY A 594 33.12 -11.34 7.04
N ARG A 595 34.20 -10.84 6.42
CA ARG A 595 34.72 -11.44 5.19
C ARG A 595 35.39 -12.78 5.46
N LEU A 596 34.96 -13.81 4.73
CA LEU A 596 35.48 -15.16 4.80
C LEU A 596 36.65 -15.33 3.82
N SER A 597 37.70 -16.02 4.27
CA SER A 597 38.85 -16.38 3.46
C SER A 597 39.25 -17.82 3.73
N ARG A 598 39.54 -18.58 2.66
CA ARG A 598 39.98 -19.96 2.79
C ARG A 598 41.39 -19.98 3.40
N ALA A 599 41.53 -20.62 4.56
CA ALA A 599 42.78 -20.74 5.29
C ALA A 599 43.53 -22.05 5.02
N GLY A 600 42.87 -23.03 4.39
CA GLY A 600 43.46 -24.32 4.04
C GLY A 600 42.41 -25.42 3.89
N ASP A 601 42.84 -26.67 4.02
CA ASP A 601 41.95 -27.82 4.07
C ASP A 601 41.29 -27.92 5.46
N GLY A 602 40.03 -28.37 5.49
CA GLY A 602 39.24 -28.43 6.72
C GLY A 602 37.84 -28.99 6.46
N ARG A 603 37.07 -29.19 7.53
CA ARG A 603 35.78 -29.90 7.49
C ARG A 603 34.57 -29.02 7.21
N VAL A 604 34.68 -27.69 7.32
CA VAL A 604 33.56 -26.76 7.12
C VAL A 604 33.15 -26.74 5.65
N ARG A 605 31.87 -27.02 5.39
CA ARG A 605 31.23 -26.91 4.07
C ARG A 605 30.71 -25.48 3.90
N LEU A 606 31.33 -24.70 3.03
CA LEU A 606 30.86 -23.36 2.67
C LEU A 606 30.01 -23.46 1.40
N VAL A 607 28.78 -23.00 1.46
CA VAL A 607 27.85 -22.95 0.32
C VAL A 607 28.21 -21.75 -0.55
N ASN A 608 28.50 -21.99 -1.83
CA ASN A 608 28.86 -20.94 -2.77
C ASN A 608 27.63 -20.25 -3.35
N GLN A 609 26.57 -21.02 -3.65
CA GLN A 609 25.30 -20.50 -4.14
C GLN A 609 24.13 -21.41 -3.75
N VAL A 610 22.99 -20.78 -3.43
CA VAL A 610 21.69 -21.43 -3.25
C VAL A 610 20.80 -21.04 -4.43
N PRO A 611 20.36 -22.01 -5.25
CA PRO A 611 19.47 -21.73 -6.38
C PRO A 611 18.11 -21.18 -5.93
N ALA A 612 17.56 -20.21 -6.67
CA ALA A 612 16.28 -19.57 -6.32
C ALA A 612 15.08 -20.55 -6.40
N ASP A 613 15.13 -21.52 -7.30
CA ASP A 613 14.13 -22.57 -7.46
C ASP A 613 14.11 -23.54 -6.27
N VAL A 614 15.26 -23.83 -5.66
CA VAL A 614 15.36 -24.62 -4.43
C VAL A 614 14.65 -23.91 -3.28
N VAL A 615 14.86 -22.60 -3.14
CA VAL A 615 14.19 -21.79 -2.10
C VAL A 615 12.69 -21.69 -2.35
N ASP A 616 12.26 -21.51 -3.59
CA ASP A 616 10.83 -21.44 -3.94
C ASP A 616 10.12 -22.80 -3.73
N GLU A 617 10.74 -23.91 -4.14
CA GLU A 617 10.23 -25.26 -3.90
C GLU A 617 10.08 -25.56 -2.41
N LEU A 618 11.07 -25.14 -1.62
CA LEU A 618 11.02 -25.27 -0.17
C LEU A 618 9.81 -24.55 0.43
N CYS A 619 9.60 -23.29 0.04
CA CYS A 619 8.44 -22.52 0.46
C CYS A 619 7.16 -23.22 0.02
N ARG A 620 7.09 -23.71 -1.21
CA ARG A 620 5.90 -24.39 -1.73
C ARG A 620 5.60 -25.67 -0.96
N THR A 621 6.58 -26.52 -0.73
CA THR A 621 6.41 -27.81 -0.03
C THR A 621 6.02 -27.62 1.44
N SER A 622 6.44 -26.51 2.06
CA SER A 622 6.18 -26.25 3.49
C SER A 622 4.93 -25.42 3.72
N LEU A 623 4.59 -24.51 2.80
CA LEU A 623 3.57 -23.49 2.99
C LEU A 623 2.30 -23.69 2.15
N ALA A 624 2.37 -24.47 1.06
CA ALA A 624 1.19 -24.93 0.31
C ALA A 624 0.40 -25.98 1.10
#